data_AF-A0A3N1A273-F1
#
_entry.id   AF-A0A3N1A273-F1
#
_cell.length_a   1.000
_cell.length_b   1.000
_cell.length_c   1.000
_cell.angle_alpha   90.00
_cell.angle_beta   90.00
_cell.angle_gamma   90.00
#
_symmetry.space_group_name_H-M   'P 1'
#
loop_
_entity.id
_entity.type
_entity.pdbx_description
1 polymer ?
#
loop_
_entity_poly.entity_id
_entity_poly.type
_entity_poly.pdbx_seq_one_letter_code
_entity_poly.pdbx_strand_id
1 'polypeptide(L)'
;MTTKKAADRGTATGPRNAAAAGPAGAAATGPAGGPPAADSLSYEQARAELASVVERLESGGTTLEESLALWERGEQLAAACQRWLDGARQRLDAARSARSTDG
;
A
#
# COMPACT_ATOMS: atom_id res chain seq x y z
N MET A 1 4.51 -29.69 -50.39
CA MET A 1 5.86 -29.99 -49.87
C MET A 1 6.29 -28.82 -49.01
N THR A 2 6.36 -29.07 -47.70
CA THR A 2 6.45 -28.06 -46.64
C THR A 2 7.84 -28.12 -46.01
N THR A 3 8.57 -27.00 -46.00
CA THR A 3 9.78 -26.83 -45.17
C THR A 3 9.90 -25.35 -44.78
N LYS A 4 9.39 -24.98 -43.60
CA LYS A 4 10.07 -24.87 -42.30
C LYS A 4 10.79 -23.52 -42.12
N LYS A 5 10.00 -22.60 -41.59
CA LYS A 5 10.33 -21.33 -40.93
C LYS A 5 11.56 -21.46 -40.01
N ALA A 6 12.62 -20.73 -40.31
CA ALA A 6 13.71 -20.49 -39.37
C ALA A 6 13.26 -19.39 -38.40
N ALA A 7 13.33 -19.71 -37.10
CA ALA A 7 13.08 -18.81 -36.01
C ALA A 7 14.37 -18.06 -35.69
N ASP A 8 14.32 -16.73 -35.69
CA ASP A 8 15.24 -15.93 -34.90
C ASP A 8 14.44 -15.30 -33.76
N ARG A 9 14.62 -15.86 -32.56
CA ARG A 9 14.14 -15.30 -31.29
C ARG A 9 15.37 -14.71 -30.59
N GLY A 10 15.72 -13.47 -30.95
CA GLY A 10 16.60 -12.64 -30.14
C GLY A 10 15.89 -12.23 -28.84
N THR A 11 16.18 -12.91 -27.74
CA THR A 11 15.71 -12.55 -26.41
C THR A 11 16.43 -11.31 -25.88
N ALA A 12 15.63 -10.38 -25.37
CA ALA A 12 16.00 -9.12 -24.78
C ALA A 12 17.04 -9.22 -23.65
N THR A 13 17.96 -8.25 -23.61
CA THR A 13 18.73 -7.90 -22.41
C THR A 13 18.55 -6.40 -22.17
N GLY A 14 17.49 -6.05 -21.43
CA GLY A 14 17.35 -4.73 -20.83
C GLY A 14 17.96 -4.73 -19.42
N PRO A 15 18.54 -3.61 -18.95
CA PRO A 15 19.02 -3.52 -17.58
C PRO A 15 17.83 -3.64 -16.61
N ARG A 16 17.91 -4.63 -15.72
CA ARG A 16 16.97 -4.79 -14.61
C ARG A 16 17.26 -3.67 -13.61
N ASN A 17 16.50 -2.58 -13.66
CA ASN A 17 16.52 -1.62 -12.57
C ASN A 17 15.90 -2.30 -11.35
N ALA A 18 16.74 -2.56 -10.36
CA ALA A 18 16.38 -3.18 -9.10
C ALA A 18 15.25 -2.39 -8.45
N ALA A 19 14.21 -3.12 -8.04
CA ALA A 19 13.14 -2.59 -7.22
C ALA A 19 13.76 -1.81 -6.04
N ALA A 20 13.42 -0.53 -5.93
CA ALA A 20 13.61 0.22 -4.72
C ALA A 20 12.79 -0.48 -3.64
N ALA A 21 13.46 -1.27 -2.80
CA ALA A 21 12.94 -1.72 -1.54
C ALA A 21 12.47 -0.47 -0.78
N GLY A 22 11.14 -0.31 -0.65
CA GLY A 22 10.60 0.54 0.40
C GLY A 22 11.08 0.02 1.75
N PRO A 23 11.19 0.87 2.78
CA PRO A 23 11.73 0.42 4.05
C PRO A 23 10.84 -0.70 4.58
N ALA A 24 11.41 -1.89 4.64
CA ALA A 24 10.95 -2.95 5.52
C ALA A 24 11.10 -2.41 6.95
N GLY A 25 10.03 -1.82 7.46
CA GLY A 25 9.92 -1.41 8.86
C GLY A 25 9.87 -2.66 9.72
N ALA A 26 10.91 -2.84 10.52
CA ALA A 26 11.17 -3.98 11.37
C ALA A 26 10.02 -4.30 12.35
N ALA A 27 9.94 -5.58 12.70
CA ALA A 27 9.07 -6.13 13.72
C ALA A 27 9.19 -5.36 15.06
N ALA A 28 8.05 -4.91 15.59
CA ALA A 28 7.95 -4.44 16.97
C ALA A 28 7.31 -5.53 17.84
N THR A 29 8.06 -5.92 18.86
CA THR A 29 7.80 -6.92 19.89
C THR A 29 7.01 -6.32 21.07
N GLY A 30 6.00 -7.07 21.57
CA GLY A 30 5.57 -7.09 22.99
C GLY A 30 4.45 -6.11 23.44
N PRO A 31 3.51 -6.52 24.33
CA PRO A 31 2.19 -5.90 24.43
C PRO A 31 2.06 -4.89 25.58
N ALA A 32 1.42 -3.74 25.30
CA ALA A 32 0.68 -2.93 26.27
C ALA A 32 -0.32 -2.00 25.55
N GLY A 33 -1.61 -2.22 25.79
CA GLY A 33 -2.69 -1.22 25.70
C GLY A 33 -3.10 -0.71 24.32
N GLY A 34 -4.14 -1.32 23.75
CA GLY A 34 -4.89 -0.77 22.59
C GLY A 34 -4.29 -1.10 21.22
N PRO A 35 -5.11 -1.05 20.15
CA PRO A 35 -4.61 -1.24 18.80
C PRO A 35 -3.56 -0.16 18.47
N PRO A 36 -2.54 -0.50 17.66
CA PRO A 36 -1.51 0.47 17.27
C PRO A 36 -2.14 1.72 16.65
N ALA A 37 -1.50 2.88 16.87
CA ALA A 37 -1.90 4.12 16.21
C ALA A 37 -1.91 3.91 14.69
N ALA A 38 -2.96 4.36 14.00
CA ALA A 38 -3.15 4.13 12.57
C ALA A 38 -1.93 4.58 11.73
N ASP A 39 -1.26 5.64 12.17
CA ASP A 39 -0.08 6.24 11.53
C ASP A 39 1.18 5.37 11.61
N SER A 40 1.22 4.43 12.56
CA SER A 40 2.33 3.48 12.72
C SER A 40 2.20 2.23 11.86
N LEU A 41 1.05 2.06 11.20
CA LEU A 41 0.77 0.91 10.34
C LEU A 41 1.37 1.09 8.94
N SER A 42 1.79 -0.03 8.34
CA SER A 42 2.00 -0.06 6.89
C SER A 42 0.68 0.11 6.15
N TYR A 43 0.73 0.53 4.88
CA TYR A 43 -0.48 0.71 4.05
C TYR A 43 -1.37 -0.54 4.02
N GLU A 44 -0.79 -1.74 3.81
CA GLU A 44 -1.57 -2.98 3.75
C GLU A 44 -2.21 -3.34 5.09
N GLN A 45 -1.53 -3.07 6.21
CA GLN A 45 -2.10 -3.28 7.54
C GLN A 45 -3.24 -2.29 7.82
N ALA A 46 -3.05 -1.00 7.53
CA ALA A 46 -4.08 0.02 7.70
C ALA A 46 -5.32 -0.28 6.84
N ARG A 47 -5.11 -0.72 5.59
CA ARG A 47 -6.18 -1.12 4.67
C ARG A 47 -6.92 -2.38 5.16
N ALA A 48 -6.20 -3.40 5.62
CA ALA A 48 -6.80 -4.62 6.13
C ALA A 48 -7.66 -4.34 7.37
N GLU A 49 -7.16 -3.51 8.29
CA GLU A 49 -7.92 -3.11 9.47
C GLU A 49 -9.14 -2.27 9.09
N LEU A 50 -9.02 -1.34 8.13
CA LEU A 50 -10.13 -0.53 7.63
C LEU A 50 -11.23 -1.42 7.04
N ALA A 51 -10.87 -2.44 6.26
CA ALA A 51 -11.83 -3.39 5.72
C ALA A 51 -12.59 -4.14 6.83
N SER A 52 -11.90 -4.55 7.90
CA SER A 52 -12.53 -5.19 9.06
C SER A 52 -13.47 -4.25 9.82
N VAL A 53 -13.11 -2.97 9.96
CA VAL A 53 -13.99 -1.95 10.56
C VAL A 53 -15.26 -1.76 9.73
N VAL A 54 -15.14 -1.65 8.41
CA VAL A 54 -16.27 -1.52 7.49
C VAL A 54 -17.17 -2.75 7.58
N GLU A 55 -16.61 -3.96 7.55
CA GLU A 55 -17.37 -5.21 7.67
C GLU A 55 -18.19 -5.25 8.97
N ARG A 56 -17.61 -4.82 10.10
CA ARG A 56 -18.31 -4.74 11.39
C ARG A 56 -19.43 -3.70 11.41
N LEU A 57 -19.23 -2.55 10.76
CA LEU A 57 -20.27 -1.53 10.63
C LEU A 57 -21.42 -2.04 9.76
N GLU A 58 -21.11 -2.74 8.67
CA GLU A 58 -22.09 -3.30 7.73
C GLU A 58 -22.86 -4.49 8.31
N SER A 59 -22.23 -5.31 9.16
CA SER A 59 -22.91 -6.42 9.84
C SER A 59 -24.01 -5.94 10.80
N GLY A 60 -23.91 -4.69 11.28
CA GLY A 60 -24.77 -4.15 12.32
C GLY A 60 -24.64 -4.94 13.64
N GLY A 61 -25.67 -4.84 14.49
CA GLY A 61 -25.69 -5.53 15.79
C GLY A 61 -24.82 -4.88 16.88
N THR A 62 -24.21 -3.74 16.59
CA THR A 62 -23.44 -2.92 17.53
C THR A 62 -24.33 -1.86 18.19
N THR A 63 -23.96 -1.45 19.39
CA THR A 63 -24.53 -0.26 20.05
C THR A 63 -24.16 1.01 19.30
N LEU A 64 -24.83 2.13 19.60
CA LEU A 64 -24.49 3.43 19.01
C LEU A 64 -23.05 3.83 19.35
N GLU A 65 -22.65 3.69 20.60
CA GLU A 65 -21.32 4.02 21.10
C GLU A 65 -20.24 3.19 20.39
N GLU A 66 -20.47 1.90 20.21
CA GLU A 66 -19.55 1.03 19.45
C GLU A 66 -19.49 1.41 17.97
N SER A 67 -20.62 1.80 17.38
CA SER A 67 -20.68 2.22 15.97
C SER A 67 -19.92 3.52 15.75
N LEU A 68 -20.00 4.46 16.68
CA LEU A 68 -19.22 5.70 16.66
C LEU A 68 -17.72 5.43 16.82
N ALA A 69 -17.34 4.56 17.77
CA ALA A 69 -15.94 4.18 17.95
C ALA A 69 -15.35 3.49 16.71
N LEU A 70 -16.13 2.63 16.05
CA LEU A 70 -15.74 2.01 14.79
C LEU A 70 -15.58 3.04 13.66
N TRP A 71 -16.52 3.97 13.55
CA TRP A 71 -16.43 5.04 12.55
C TRP A 71 -15.18 5.91 12.76
N GLU A 72 -14.91 6.36 13.98
CA GLU A 72 -13.72 7.16 14.31
C GLU A 72 -12.42 6.42 14.00
N ARG A 73 -12.37 5.12 14.28
CA ARG A 73 -11.22 4.28 13.90
C ARG A 73 -11.09 4.17 12.38
N GLY A 74 -12.20 4.00 11.67
CA GLY A 74 -12.25 3.99 10.21
C GLY A 74 -11.67 5.26 9.60
N GLU A 75 -12.07 6.43 10.10
CA GLU A 75 -11.54 7.73 9.66
C GLU A 75 -10.03 7.85 9.86
N GLN A 76 -9.51 7.42 11.02
CA GLN A 76 -8.07 7.41 11.29
C GLN A 76 -7.30 6.51 10.33
N LEU A 77 -7.83 5.32 10.04
CA LEU A 77 -7.21 4.36 9.11
C LEU A 77 -7.27 4.86 7.66
N ALA A 78 -8.39 5.46 7.24
CA ALA A 78 -8.52 6.08 5.93
C ALA A 78 -7.52 7.22 5.73
N ALA A 79 -7.36 8.09 6.73
CA ALA A 79 -6.37 9.16 6.72
C ALA A 79 -4.93 8.60 6.62
N ALA A 80 -4.62 7.51 7.33
CA ALA A 80 -3.33 6.83 7.21
C ALA A 80 -3.08 6.28 5.81
N CYS A 81 -4.05 5.58 5.23
CA CYS A 81 -3.98 5.11 3.86
C CYS A 81 -3.73 6.25 2.87
N GLN A 82 -4.44 7.38 3.03
CA GLN A 82 -4.28 8.54 2.15
C GLN A 82 -2.86 9.12 2.23
N ARG A 83 -2.31 9.30 3.43
CA ARG A 83 -0.93 9.81 3.60
C ARG A 83 0.11 8.91 2.94
N TRP A 84 -0.07 7.59 3.01
CA TRP A 84 0.79 6.63 2.32
C TRP A 84 0.75 6.82 0.79
N LEU A 85 -0.45 6.96 0.23
CA LEU A 85 -0.65 7.16 -1.21
C LEU A 85 -0.12 8.52 -1.69
N ASP A 86 -0.33 9.58 -0.91
CA ASP A 86 0.20 10.91 -1.21
C ASP A 86 1.73 10.91 -1.22
N GLY A 87 2.37 10.27 -0.23
CA GLY A 87 3.81 10.11 -0.21
C GLY A 87 4.34 9.32 -1.41
N ALA A 88 3.63 8.27 -1.84
CA ALA A 88 3.99 7.52 -3.04
C ALA A 88 3.86 8.37 -4.32
N ARG A 89 2.80 9.17 -4.43
CA ARG A 89 2.59 10.09 -5.55
C ARG A 89 3.73 11.11 -5.65
N GLN A 90 4.08 11.76 -4.54
CA GLN A 90 5.15 12.76 -4.51
C GLN A 90 6.50 12.18 -4.98
N ARG A 91 6.85 10.95 -4.57
CA ARG A 91 8.08 10.28 -5.04
C ARG A 91 8.06 10.02 -6.54
N LEU A 92 6.91 9.61 -7.09
CA LEU A 92 6.77 9.38 -8.53
C LEU A 92 6.92 10.67 -9.32
N ASP A 93 6.32 11.76 -8.85
CA ASP A 93 6.39 13.05 -9.52
C ASP A 93 7.80 13.63 -9.47
N ALA A 94 8.49 13.56 -8.33
CA ALA A 94 9.90 13.94 -8.22
C ALA A 94 10.80 13.14 -9.18
N ALA A 95 10.59 11.82 -9.27
CA ALA A 95 11.35 10.97 -10.19
C ALA A 95 11.08 11.28 -11.67
N ARG A 96 9.86 11.75 -12.01
CA ARG A 96 9.52 12.19 -13.37
C ARG A 96 10.21 13.51 -13.70
N SER A 97 10.13 14.51 -12.82
CA SER A 97 10.78 15.81 -13.00
C SER A 97 12.28 15.68 -13.17
N ALA A 98 12.94 14.85 -12.35
CA ALA A 98 14.38 14.62 -12.43
C ALA A 98 14.82 14.07 -13.82
N ARG A 99 14.03 13.18 -14.44
CA ARG A 99 14.34 12.67 -15.79
C ARG A 99 14.12 13.68 -16.91
N SER A 100 13.24 14.66 -16.70
CA SER A 100 12.95 15.69 -17.69
C SER A 100 13.99 16.82 -17.71
N THR A 101 14.75 16.98 -16.61
CA THR A 101 15.82 18.00 -16.50
C THR A 101 17.17 17.51 -17.04
N ASP A 102 17.34 16.21 -17.25
CA ASP A 102 18.59 15.56 -17.70
C ASP A 102 18.67 15.39 -19.24
N GLY A 103 17.82 16.08 -20.01
CA GLY A 103 17.79 16.03 -21.48
C GLY A 103 17.64 17.41 -22.09
#